data_AF-A0A959UU62-F1
#
_entry.id   AF-A0A959UU62-F1
#
_cell.length_a   1.000
_cell.length_b   1.000
_cell.length_c   1.000
_cell.angle_alpha   90.00
_cell.angle_beta   90.00
_cell.angle_gamma   90.00
#
_symmetry.space_group_name_H-M   'P 1'
#
loop_
_entity.id
_entity.type
_entity.pdbx_description
1 polymer ?
#
loop_
_entity_poly.entity_id
_entity_poly.type
_entity_poly.pdbx_seq_one_letter_code
_entity_poly.pdbx_strand_id
1 'polypeptide(L)'
;SKIKKDEGHLELVLERTEDILAWIGKRRRPGQVIAGFALETEEGLESARGKLERKGLDLVVLNSLQDEGAGFGHATNKVTLVTRDKDPERLPLLPKAEVARRILDAIERRLKG
;
A
#
# COMPACT_ATOMS: atom_id res chain seq x y z
N SER A 1 -18.16 -23.31 14.94
CA SER A 1 -18.33 -24.71 14.49
C SER A 1 -17.33 -25.00 13.39
N LYS A 2 -16.57 -26.09 13.45
CA LYS A 2 -15.62 -26.48 12.39
C LYS A 2 -16.35 -27.27 11.31
N ILE A 3 -16.09 -26.96 10.03
CA ILE A 3 -16.64 -27.73 8.91
C ILE A 3 -15.98 -29.13 8.92
N LYS A 4 -16.79 -30.19 8.93
CA LYS A 4 -16.32 -31.58 8.90
C LYS A 4 -15.91 -31.95 7.47
N LYS A 5 -14.96 -32.89 7.33
CA LYS A 5 -14.65 -33.47 6.01
C LYS A 5 -15.86 -34.24 5.50
N ASP A 6 -16.26 -33.92 4.28
CA ASP A 6 -17.35 -34.54 3.51
C ASP A 6 -16.84 -34.65 2.06
N GLU A 7 -17.35 -35.63 1.30
CA GLU A 7 -17.02 -35.87 -0.11
C GLU A 7 -17.79 -34.92 -1.06
N GLY A 8 -18.71 -34.10 -0.53
CA GLY A 8 -19.47 -33.09 -1.27
C GLY A 8 -18.68 -31.83 -1.69
N HIS A 9 -19.28 -31.04 -2.57
CA HIS A 9 -18.69 -29.79 -3.07
C HIS A 9 -18.79 -28.65 -2.03
N LEU A 10 -17.68 -27.95 -1.78
CA LEU A 10 -17.64 -26.79 -0.88
C LEU A 10 -17.88 -25.49 -1.68
N GLU A 11 -18.80 -24.66 -1.23
CA GLU A 11 -19.03 -23.32 -1.76
C GLU A 11 -18.79 -22.27 -0.67
N LEU A 12 -18.05 -21.20 -1.02
CA LEU A 12 -17.79 -20.07 -0.13
C LEU A 12 -18.38 -18.81 -0.75
N VAL A 13 -19.47 -18.32 -0.17
CA VAL A 13 -20.05 -17.02 -0.53
C VAL A 13 -19.39 -15.95 0.34
N LEU A 14 -18.76 -14.98 -0.30
CA LEU A 14 -18.04 -13.89 0.36
C LEU A 14 -18.78 -12.56 0.15
N GLU A 15 -18.77 -11.72 1.17
CA GLU A 15 -19.20 -10.32 1.05
C GLU A 15 -17.99 -9.37 1.04
N ARG A 16 -18.17 -8.18 0.44
CA ARG A 16 -17.12 -7.16 0.44
C ARG A 16 -17.02 -6.54 1.83
N THR A 17 -15.81 -6.51 2.38
CA THR A 17 -15.51 -5.78 3.62
C THR A 17 -15.58 -4.27 3.40
N GLU A 18 -15.80 -3.52 4.48
CA GLU A 18 -15.71 -2.06 4.44
C GLU A 18 -14.31 -1.58 4.03
N ASP A 19 -14.26 -0.54 3.19
CA ASP A 19 -12.99 0.09 2.82
C ASP A 19 -12.55 1.08 3.90
N ILE A 20 -11.85 0.57 4.91
CA ILE A 20 -11.34 1.35 6.05
C ILE A 20 -10.50 2.53 5.55
N LEU A 21 -9.66 2.33 4.54
CA LEU A 21 -8.76 3.38 4.06
C LEU A 21 -9.52 4.52 3.38
N ALA A 22 -10.56 4.21 2.60
CA ALA A 22 -11.46 5.22 2.05
C ALA A 22 -12.31 5.91 3.14
N TRP A 23 -12.74 5.17 4.17
CA TRP A 23 -13.45 5.73 5.32
C TRP A 23 -12.61 6.76 6.07
N ILE A 24 -11.32 6.47 6.30
CA ILE A 24 -10.35 7.40 6.91
C ILE A 24 -10.15 8.62 6.01
N GLY A 25 -9.95 8.42 4.71
CA GLY A 25 -9.78 9.51 3.74
C GLY A 25 -10.94 10.51 3.73
N LYS A 26 -12.18 10.01 3.80
CA LYS A 26 -13.39 10.85 3.88
C LYS A 26 -13.55 11.62 5.21
N ARG A 27 -12.86 11.19 6.28
CA ARG A 27 -12.91 11.78 7.62
C ARG A 27 -11.60 12.46 8.01
N ARG A 28 -10.82 12.87 7.01
CA ARG A 28 -9.54 13.57 7.21
C ARG A 28 -9.72 14.82 8.08
N ARG A 29 -8.80 14.98 9.04
CA ARG A 29 -8.67 16.20 9.86
C ARG A 29 -7.63 17.13 9.24
N PRO A 30 -7.73 18.46 9.48
CA PRO A 30 -6.69 19.40 9.06
C PRO A 30 -5.30 18.99 9.58
N GLY A 31 -4.28 19.11 8.72
CA GLY A 31 -2.89 18.76 9.04
C GLY A 31 -2.57 17.25 9.09
N GLN A 32 -3.55 16.37 8.85
CA GLN A 32 -3.30 14.92 8.82
C GLN A 32 -2.71 14.52 7.47
N VAL A 33 -1.68 13.68 7.48
CA VAL A 33 -1.13 12.98 6.30
C VAL A 33 -1.55 11.51 6.32
N ILE A 34 -2.05 10.99 5.20
CA ILE A 34 -2.51 9.62 5.05
C ILE A 34 -1.63 8.91 4.01
N ALA A 35 -0.83 7.96 4.49
CA ALA A 35 -0.02 7.08 3.67
C ALA A 35 -0.66 5.68 3.59
N GLY A 36 -0.88 5.17 2.38
CA GLY A 36 -1.35 3.82 2.13
C GLY A 36 -0.25 2.92 1.58
N PHE A 37 -0.36 1.62 1.83
CA PHE A 37 0.51 0.61 1.21
C PHE A 37 -0.25 -0.14 0.13
N ALA A 38 0.42 -0.42 -0.97
CA ALA A 38 -0.08 -1.26 -2.04
C ALA A 38 0.98 -2.29 -2.43
N LEU A 39 0.52 -3.46 -2.85
CA LEU A 39 1.36 -4.46 -3.48
C LEU A 39 1.28 -4.28 -4.99
N GLU A 40 2.40 -4.41 -5.68
CA GLU A 40 2.51 -4.28 -7.13
C GLU A 40 1.91 -5.51 -7.83
N THR A 41 1.05 -5.23 -8.81
CA THR A 41 0.59 -6.14 -9.85
C THR A 41 1.01 -5.52 -11.20
N GLU A 42 0.71 -6.15 -12.34
CA GLU A 42 1.12 -5.64 -13.67
C GLU A 42 0.75 -4.16 -13.94
N GLU A 43 -0.31 -3.64 -13.29
CA GLU A 43 -0.79 -2.25 -13.38
C GLU A 43 -0.49 -1.42 -12.10
N GLY A 44 0.55 -1.76 -11.34
CA GLY A 44 0.78 -1.25 -9.99
C GLY A 44 0.79 0.28 -9.85
N LEU A 45 1.41 1.00 -10.79
CA LEU A 45 1.52 2.46 -10.76
C LEU A 45 0.20 3.17 -11.05
N GLU A 46 -0.56 2.70 -12.04
CA GLU A 46 -1.88 3.28 -12.36
C GLU A 46 -2.87 3.01 -11.22
N SER A 47 -2.87 1.79 -10.68
CA SER A 47 -3.65 1.43 -9.50
C SER A 47 -3.28 2.29 -8.28
N ALA A 48 -1.99 2.55 -8.07
CA ALA A 48 -1.53 3.44 -6.99
C ALA A 48 -2.04 4.87 -7.16
N ARG A 49 -1.97 5.45 -8.38
CA ARG A 49 -2.54 6.77 -8.68
C ARG A 49 -4.04 6.81 -8.44
N GLY A 50 -4.78 5.83 -8.94
CA GLY A 50 -6.21 5.72 -8.69
C GLY A 50 -6.56 5.54 -7.21
N LYS A 51 -5.70 4.91 -6.40
CA LYS A 51 -5.88 4.82 -4.94
C LYS A 51 -5.65 6.16 -4.24
N LEU A 52 -4.64 6.94 -4.66
CA LEU A 52 -4.39 8.29 -4.14
C LEU A 52 -5.66 9.14 -4.24
N GLU A 53 -6.31 9.15 -5.40
CA GLU A 53 -7.52 9.92 -5.65
C GLU A 53 -8.74 9.36 -4.90
N ARG A 54 -9.12 8.10 -5.21
CA ARG A 54 -10.37 7.50 -4.70
C ARG A 54 -10.41 7.38 -3.18
N LYS A 55 -9.26 7.17 -2.54
CA LYS A 55 -9.16 7.00 -1.09
C LYS A 55 -8.65 8.24 -0.36
N GLY A 56 -8.40 9.34 -1.08
CA GLY A 56 -7.96 10.58 -0.47
C GLY A 56 -6.62 10.45 0.24
N LEU A 57 -5.61 9.79 -0.37
CA LEU A 57 -4.28 9.58 0.22
C LEU A 57 -3.27 10.62 -0.29
N ASP A 58 -2.24 10.87 0.51
CA ASP A 58 -1.13 11.79 0.18
C ASP A 58 0.10 11.04 -0.35
N LEU A 59 0.23 9.77 0.04
CA LEU A 59 1.33 8.88 -0.33
C LEU A 59 0.78 7.46 -0.51
N VAL A 60 1.22 6.78 -1.56
CA VAL A 60 1.10 5.33 -1.71
C VAL A 60 2.51 4.73 -1.79
N VAL A 61 2.80 3.79 -0.89
CA VAL A 61 4.01 2.97 -0.93
C VAL A 61 3.69 1.70 -1.70
N LEU A 62 4.14 1.62 -2.94
CA LEU A 62 3.95 0.47 -3.82
C LEU A 62 5.12 -0.49 -3.65
N ASN A 63 4.88 -1.71 -3.14
CA ASN A 63 5.91 -2.71 -2.90
C ASN A 63 5.91 -3.76 -4.02
N SER A 64 7.08 -4.14 -4.53
CA SER A 64 7.22 -5.25 -5.47
C SER A 64 7.50 -6.57 -4.74
N LEU A 65 6.77 -7.64 -5.10
CA LEU A 65 7.14 -9.03 -4.74
C LEU A 65 7.81 -9.76 -5.90
N GLN A 66 7.91 -9.13 -7.06
CA GLN A 66 8.41 -9.76 -8.28
C GLN A 66 9.94 -9.68 -8.35
N ASP A 67 10.54 -8.73 -7.63
CA ASP A 67 11.97 -8.57 -7.56
C ASP A 67 12.60 -9.53 -6.53
N GLU A 68 13.67 -10.21 -6.95
CA GLU A 68 14.43 -11.10 -6.08
C GLU A 68 14.92 -10.38 -4.83
N GLY A 69 14.64 -10.95 -3.66
CA GLY A 69 15.00 -10.38 -2.36
C GLY A 69 14.08 -9.23 -1.88
N ALA A 70 13.00 -8.89 -2.59
CA ALA A 70 12.05 -7.89 -2.15
C ALA A 70 10.84 -8.50 -1.41
N GLY A 71 10.26 -7.74 -0.47
CA GLY A 71 8.99 -8.10 0.15
C GLY A 71 9.05 -9.07 1.33
N PHE A 72 8.10 -9.99 1.38
CA PHE A 72 7.92 -10.91 2.51
C PHE A 72 9.06 -11.93 2.60
N GLY A 73 9.44 -12.35 3.81
CA GLY A 73 10.50 -13.34 4.02
C GLY A 73 11.94 -12.84 3.85
N HIS A 74 12.15 -11.61 3.36
CA HIS A 74 13.48 -11.02 3.16
C HIS A 74 13.80 -9.89 4.16
N ALA A 75 15.08 -9.55 4.34
CA ALA A 75 15.49 -8.39 5.13
C ALA A 75 15.41 -7.06 4.33
N THR A 76 15.28 -7.17 3.02
CA THR A 76 15.26 -6.07 2.04
C THR A 76 13.87 -5.87 1.45
N ASN A 77 13.66 -4.73 0.81
CA ASN A 77 12.45 -4.42 0.07
C ASN A 77 12.76 -3.42 -1.06
N LYS A 78 11.96 -3.46 -2.12
CA LYS A 78 12.02 -2.53 -3.25
C LYS A 78 10.65 -1.90 -3.40
N VAL A 79 10.58 -0.59 -3.25
CA VAL A 79 9.31 0.14 -3.23
C VAL A 79 9.37 1.37 -4.12
N THR A 80 8.21 1.75 -4.64
CA THR A 80 8.01 3.03 -5.32
C THR A 80 7.10 3.90 -4.45
N LEU A 81 7.54 5.12 -4.18
CA LEU A 81 6.76 6.13 -3.46
C LEU A 81 5.97 6.95 -4.49
N VAL A 82 4.65 6.84 -4.46
CA VAL A 82 3.74 7.48 -5.41
C VAL A 82 2.97 8.58 -4.72
N THR A 83 2.96 9.78 -5.30
CA THR A 83 2.32 10.98 -4.74
C THR A 83 1.56 11.71 -5.84
N ARG A 84 0.75 12.71 -5.49
CA ARG A 84 -0.09 13.44 -6.46
C ARG A 84 0.67 14.54 -7.22
N ASP A 85 1.72 15.06 -6.58
CA ASP A 85 2.40 16.29 -6.93
C ASP A 85 3.71 16.09 -7.70
N LYS A 86 4.23 14.86 -7.75
CA LYS A 86 5.56 14.55 -8.28
C LYS A 86 5.57 13.22 -9.02
N ASP A 87 6.61 13.03 -9.83
CA ASP A 87 6.89 11.73 -10.43
C ASP A 87 7.16 10.67 -9.35
N PRO A 88 6.76 9.40 -9.60
CA PRO A 88 7.01 8.31 -8.66
C PRO A 88 8.49 8.14 -8.35
N GLU A 89 8.85 8.14 -7.06
CA GLU A 89 10.22 7.92 -6.59
C GLU A 89 10.46 6.41 -6.45
N ARG A 90 11.24 5.83 -7.37
CA ARG A 90 11.61 4.41 -7.33
C ARG A 90 12.82 4.22 -6.44
N LEU A 91 12.65 3.50 -5.33
CA LEU A 91 13.77 3.14 -4.48
C LEU A 91 14.45 1.87 -5.01
N PRO A 92 15.79 1.76 -4.94
CA PRO A 92 16.48 0.51 -5.21
C PRO A 92 16.12 -0.54 -4.16
N LEU A 93 16.61 -1.77 -4.34
CA LEU A 93 16.52 -2.79 -3.29
C LEU A 93 17.31 -2.31 -2.06
N LEU A 94 16.63 -2.11 -0.94
CA LEU A 94 17.20 -1.54 0.27
C LEU A 94 16.82 -2.37 1.50
N PRO A 95 17.60 -2.33 2.59
CA PRO A 95 17.16 -2.87 3.87
C PRO A 95 15.82 -2.26 4.29
N LYS A 96 14.94 -3.06 4.91
CA LYS A 96 13.61 -2.58 5.34
C LYS A 96 13.67 -1.37 6.27
N ALA A 97 14.69 -1.30 7.12
CA ALA A 97 14.93 -0.13 7.97
C ALA A 97 15.18 1.15 7.17
N GLU A 98 15.94 1.05 6.07
CA GLU A 98 16.20 2.17 5.19
C GLU A 98 14.96 2.56 4.38
N VAL A 99 14.19 1.58 3.90
CA VAL A 99 12.90 1.84 3.25
C VAL A 99 11.94 2.57 4.19
N ALA A 100 11.85 2.14 5.46
CA ALA A 100 11.04 2.81 6.46
C ALA A 100 11.48 4.27 6.68
N ARG A 101 12.79 4.52 6.72
CA ARG A 101 13.33 5.88 6.83
C ARG A 101 12.93 6.76 5.66
N ARG A 102 13.04 6.24 4.42
CA ARG A 102 12.61 6.97 3.21
C ARG A 102 11.11 7.28 3.19
N ILE A 103 10.28 6.35 3.68
CA ILE A 103 8.83 6.58 3.81
C ILE A 103 8.56 7.68 4.84
N LEU A 104 9.23 7.66 5.98
CA LEU A 104 9.09 8.69 7.02
C LEU A 104 9.54 10.07 6.50
N ASP A 105 10.65 10.16 5.78
CA ASP A 105 11.10 11.42 5.17
C ASP A 105 10.05 11.95 4.18
N ALA A 106 9.42 11.07 3.40
CA ALA A 106 8.36 11.44 2.46
C ALA A 106 7.07 11.91 3.16
N ILE A 107 6.75 11.36 4.33
CA ILE A 107 5.64 11.82 5.19
C ILE A 107 5.98 13.16 5.83
N GLU A 108 7.19 13.32 6.39
CA GLU A 108 7.61 14.55 7.06
C GLU A 108 7.58 15.76 6.11
N ARG A 109 8.05 15.59 4.86
CA ARG A 109 7.95 16.62 3.81
C ARG A 109 6.52 17.10 3.57
N ARG A 110 5.51 16.25 3.84
CA ARG A 110 4.08 16.55 3.66
C ARG A 110 3.41 17.10 4.91
N LEU A 111 4.03 16.97 6.08
CA LEU A 111 3.57 17.61 7.30
C LEU A 111 4.00 19.08 7.38
N LYS A 112 5.09 19.45 6.70
CA LYS A 112 5.69 20.79 6.72
C LYS A 112 5.16 21.73 5.62
N GLY A 113 4.28 21.25 4.74
CA GLY A 113 3.59 22.03 3.71
C GLY A 113 2.12 22.18 4.05
#